data_AF-A0A0N1J1J6-F1
#
_entry.id   AF-A0A0N1J1J6-F1
#
_cell.length_a   1.000
_cell.length_b   1.000
_cell.length_c   1.000
_cell.angle_alpha   90.00
_cell.angle_beta   90.00
_cell.angle_gamma   90.00
#
_symmetry.space_group_name_H-M   'P 1'
#
loop_
_entity.id
_entity.type
_entity.pdbx_description
1 polymer ?
#
loop_
_entity_poly.entity_id
_entity_poly.type
_entity_poly.pdbx_seq_one_letter_code
_entity_poly.pdbx_strand_id
1 'polypeptide(L)'
;QLAQKNALPFPNEFVQAFMRFLEQLLCPIIDDRLDAPGSLKQLKRLKDIIHPQIIQFEVNCPETVCINTSYVMTINARYKGLPFISKWLTIQDKTHNNTIEITEIKKTDKNQYQVTLPGMAHEGRYQLSIIPFDPAYTKICQIQIHITPE
;
A
#
# COMPACT_ATOMS: atom_id res chain seq x y z
N GLN A 1 -13.21 29.43 -11.97
CA GLN A 1 -13.05 28.04 -12.47
C GLN A 1 -13.37 27.11 -11.31
N LEU A 2 -14.54 26.47 -11.34
CA LEU A 2 -14.92 25.43 -10.37
C LEU A 2 -14.37 24.08 -10.83
N ALA A 3 -14.07 23.22 -9.85
CA ALA A 3 -13.77 21.79 -9.93
C ALA A 3 -12.29 21.38 -9.98
N GLN A 4 -11.70 21.24 -8.79
CA GLN A 4 -11.20 19.92 -8.38
C GLN A 4 -11.81 19.62 -7.01
N LYS A 5 -12.95 18.93 -7.00
CA LYS A 5 -13.43 18.28 -5.78
C LYS A 5 -12.35 17.26 -5.40
N ASN A 6 -11.69 17.49 -4.27
CA ASN A 6 -10.87 16.52 -3.57
C ASN A 6 -11.66 15.21 -3.45
N ALA A 7 -11.47 14.31 -4.41
CA ALA A 7 -11.96 12.95 -4.29
C ALA A 7 -11.15 12.33 -3.13
N LEU A 8 -11.83 11.94 -2.07
CA LEU A 8 -11.21 11.19 -0.98
C LEU A 8 -10.44 10.02 -1.60
N PRO A 9 -9.17 9.75 -1.22
CA PRO A 9 -8.26 8.88 -1.96
C PRO A 9 -8.57 7.39 -1.73
N PHE A 10 -9.85 7.03 -1.60
CA PHE A 10 -10.25 5.66 -1.36
C PHE A 10 -10.01 4.79 -2.61
N PRO A 11 -9.67 3.50 -2.44
CA PRO A 11 -9.67 2.54 -3.54
C PRO A 11 -11.03 2.54 -4.25
N ASN A 12 -11.04 2.40 -5.58
CA ASN A 12 -12.30 2.39 -6.35
C ASN A 12 -13.23 1.26 -5.87
N GLU A 13 -12.64 0.15 -5.44
CA GLU A 13 -13.31 -0.99 -4.80
C GLU A 13 -14.05 -0.60 -3.51
N PHE A 14 -13.47 0.29 -2.69
CA PHE A 14 -14.13 0.81 -1.50
C PHE A 14 -15.36 1.63 -1.87
N VAL A 15 -15.21 2.57 -2.82
CA VAL A 15 -16.31 3.45 -3.24
C VAL A 15 -17.48 2.61 -3.77
N GLN A 16 -17.21 1.63 -4.64
CA GLN A 16 -18.23 0.73 -5.17
C GLN A 16 -18.88 -0.12 -4.09
N ALA A 17 -18.09 -0.69 -3.17
CA ALA A 17 -18.62 -1.50 -2.08
C ALA A 17 -19.44 -0.66 -1.08
N PHE A 18 -19.02 0.58 -0.81
CA PHE A 18 -19.71 1.51 0.07
C PHE A 18 -21.03 1.99 -0.53
N MET A 19 -21.06 2.33 -1.82
CA MET A 19 -22.30 2.69 -2.51
C MET A 19 -23.31 1.54 -2.50
N ARG A 20 -22.87 0.30 -2.78
CA ARG A 20 -23.74 -0.89 -2.67
C ARG A 20 -24.26 -1.12 -1.25
N PHE A 21 -23.42 -0.87 -0.23
CA PHE A 21 -23.83 -0.96 1.16
C PHE A 21 -24.89 0.09 1.52
N LEU A 22 -24.73 1.34 1.07
CA LEU A 22 -25.72 2.39 1.27
C LEU A 22 -27.06 2.05 0.59
N GLU A 23 -27.02 1.57 -0.66
CA GLU A 23 -28.22 1.10 -1.37
C GLU A 23 -28.93 -0.04 -0.62
N GLN A 24 -28.15 -0.98 -0.08
CA GLN A 24 -28.67 -2.11 0.71
C GLN A 24 -29.15 -1.73 2.11
N LEU A 25 -28.75 -0.58 2.65
CA LEU A 25 -29.22 -0.04 3.93
C LEU A 25 -30.48 0.80 3.77
N LEU A 26 -30.56 1.60 2.72
CA LEU A 26 -31.64 2.58 2.52
C LEU A 26 -32.99 1.89 2.29
N CYS A 27 -33.06 0.81 1.51
CA CYS A 27 -34.33 0.12 1.28
C CYS A 27 -34.89 -0.60 2.53
N PRO A 28 -34.10 -1.36 3.32
CA PRO A 28 -34.62 -2.07 4.50
C PRO A 28 -34.88 -1.18 5.72
N ILE A 29 -34.22 -0.02 5.85
CA ILE A 29 -34.50 0.95 6.93
C ILE A 29 -35.89 1.57 6.74
N ILE A 30 -36.26 1.89 5.48
CA ILE A 30 -37.58 2.44 5.17
C ILE A 30 -38.69 1.41 5.44
N ASP A 31 -38.36 0.13 5.31
CA ASP A 31 -39.29 -1.00 5.42
C ASP A 31 -39.22 -1.75 6.77
N ASP A 32 -38.51 -1.23 7.79
CA ASP A 32 -38.30 -1.86 9.11
C ASP A 32 -37.75 -3.32 9.08
N ARG A 33 -37.10 -3.71 7.99
CA ARG A 33 -36.55 -5.06 7.76
C ARG A 33 -35.02 -5.11 7.86
N LEU A 34 -34.43 -4.17 8.59
CA LEU A 34 -32.97 -4.04 8.68
C LEU A 34 -32.33 -5.28 9.33
N ASP A 35 -31.57 -6.04 8.53
CA ASP A 35 -30.66 -7.07 9.04
C ASP A 35 -29.41 -6.41 9.64
N ALA A 36 -29.52 -6.00 10.91
CA ALA A 36 -28.42 -5.37 11.63
C ALA A 36 -27.15 -6.24 11.70
N PRO A 37 -27.22 -7.57 11.98
CA PRO A 37 -26.06 -8.46 11.89
C PRO A 37 -25.39 -8.50 10.51
N GLY A 38 -26.18 -8.62 9.43
CA GLY A 38 -25.68 -8.60 8.06
C GLY A 38 -25.01 -7.27 7.69
N SER A 39 -25.64 -6.16 8.06
CA SER A 39 -25.13 -4.80 7.82
C SER A 39 -23.83 -4.54 8.59
N LEU A 40 -23.75 -4.97 9.86
CA LEU A 40 -22.52 -4.92 10.66
C LEU A 40 -21.38 -5.72 10.02
N LYS A 41 -21.68 -6.89 9.45
CA LYS A 41 -20.69 -7.72 8.75
C LYS A 41 -20.17 -7.05 7.48
N GLN A 42 -21.03 -6.38 6.72
CA GLN A 42 -20.64 -5.61 5.54
C GLN A 42 -19.82 -4.37 5.90
N LEU A 43 -20.21 -3.65 6.96
CA LEU A 43 -19.45 -2.51 7.47
C LEU A 43 -18.05 -2.93 7.94
N LYS A 44 -17.93 -4.07 8.64
CA LYS A 44 -16.61 -4.64 9.01
C LYS A 44 -15.76 -4.94 7.78
N ARG A 45 -16.33 -5.51 6.71
CA ARG A 45 -15.61 -5.73 5.44
C ARG A 45 -15.14 -4.43 4.79
N LEU A 46 -15.99 -3.40 4.79
CA LEU A 46 -15.62 -2.06 4.29
C LEU A 46 -14.49 -1.45 5.10
N LYS A 47 -14.54 -1.58 6.43
CA LYS A 47 -13.46 -1.18 7.33
C LYS A 47 -12.15 -1.90 6.97
N ASP A 48 -12.20 -3.20 6.72
CA ASP A 48 -11.01 -3.98 6.36
C ASP A 48 -10.46 -3.63 4.97
N ILE A 49 -11.25 -3.05 4.06
CA ILE A 49 -10.78 -2.53 2.77
C ILE A 49 -10.00 -1.22 2.95
N ILE A 50 -10.45 -0.34 3.85
CA ILE A 50 -9.78 0.94 4.14
C ILE A 50 -8.56 0.73 5.06
N HIS A 51 -8.73 -0.13 6.06
CA HIS A 51 -7.75 -0.44 7.09
C HIS A 51 -7.52 -1.95 7.08
N PRO A 52 -6.80 -2.46 6.08
CA PRO A 52 -6.42 -3.86 6.09
C PRO A 52 -5.67 -4.16 7.38
N GLN A 53 -6.09 -5.20 8.09
CA GLN A 53 -5.44 -5.66 9.33
C GLN A 53 -4.12 -6.34 8.96
N ILE A 54 -3.12 -5.53 8.65
CA ILE A 54 -1.80 -6.04 8.31
C ILE A 54 -1.03 -6.15 9.59
N ILE A 55 -0.90 -7.38 10.06
CA ILE A 55 -0.29 -7.62 11.36
C ILE A 55 1.23 -7.71 11.20
N GLN A 56 1.74 -8.16 10.04
CA GLN A 56 3.18 -8.33 9.78
C GLN A 56 3.52 -8.31 8.27
N PHE A 57 4.64 -7.66 7.95
CA PHE A 57 5.33 -7.73 6.64
C PHE A 57 6.71 -8.36 6.78
N GLU A 58 7.12 -9.04 5.72
CA GLU A 58 8.50 -9.40 5.45
C GLU A 58 8.92 -8.71 4.15
N VAL A 59 10.06 -8.02 4.18
CA VAL A 59 10.55 -7.26 3.04
C VAL A 59 11.93 -7.78 2.70
N ASN A 60 12.07 -8.23 1.46
CA ASN A 60 13.34 -8.66 0.90
C ASN A 60 13.81 -7.57 -0.07
N CYS A 61 14.92 -6.93 0.28
CA CYS A 61 15.61 -5.95 -0.55
C CYS A 61 17.03 -6.44 -0.87
N PRO A 62 17.58 -6.06 -2.03
CA PRO A 62 19.00 -6.30 -2.30
C PRO A 62 19.88 -5.55 -1.29
N GLU A 63 20.95 -6.19 -0.82
CA GLU A 63 21.91 -5.56 0.10
C GLU A 63 22.81 -4.56 -0.63
N THR A 64 23.11 -4.82 -1.90
CA THR A 64 23.98 -4.01 -2.76
C THR A 64 23.33 -3.81 -4.12
N VAL A 65 23.40 -2.59 -4.66
CA VAL A 65 22.88 -2.25 -6.00
C VAL A 65 23.85 -1.28 -6.68
N CYS A 66 23.99 -1.42 -8.00
CA CYS A 66 24.75 -0.47 -8.81
C CYS A 66 24.03 0.88 -8.92
N ILE A 67 24.80 1.96 -8.99
CA ILE A 67 24.31 3.31 -9.24
C ILE A 67 23.42 3.35 -10.50
N ASN A 68 22.37 4.17 -10.47
CA ASN A 68 21.41 4.34 -11.57
C ASN A 68 20.71 3.05 -12.06
N THR A 69 20.81 1.95 -11.31
CA THR A 69 20.17 0.68 -11.67
C THR A 69 18.87 0.52 -10.92
N SER A 70 17.76 0.38 -11.64
CA SER A 70 16.48 0.01 -11.05
C SER A 70 16.56 -1.36 -10.39
N TYR A 71 15.90 -1.53 -9.26
CA TYR A 71 15.90 -2.79 -8.52
C TYR A 71 14.51 -3.13 -8.00
N VAL A 72 14.31 -4.43 -7.76
CA VAL A 72 13.03 -4.98 -7.33
C VAL A 72 13.11 -5.34 -5.85
N MET A 73 12.19 -4.79 -5.07
CA MET A 73 11.95 -5.16 -3.68
C MET A 73 10.76 -6.12 -3.63
N THR A 74 10.86 -7.19 -2.86
CA THR A 74 9.75 -8.13 -2.65
C THR A 74 9.13 -7.91 -1.28
N ILE A 75 7.82 -7.69 -1.24
CA ILE A 75 7.05 -7.50 -0.01
C ILE A 75 6.09 -8.67 0.14
N ASN A 76 6.24 -9.42 1.22
CA ASN A 76 5.36 -10.53 1.59
C ASN A 76 4.49 -10.10 2.78
N ALA A 77 3.17 -10.16 2.60
CA ALA A 77 2.21 -9.89 3.66
C ALA A 77 1.75 -11.21 4.31
N ARG A 78 1.69 -11.28 5.64
CA ARG A 78 1.30 -12.53 6.33
C ARG A 78 -0.21 -12.83 6.35
N TYR A 79 -1.08 -11.90 5.93
CA TYR A 79 -2.54 -12.08 5.97
C TYR A 79 -3.23 -11.97 4.61
N LYS A 80 -4.40 -12.63 4.49
CA LYS A 80 -5.18 -12.77 3.25
C LYS A 80 -5.51 -11.42 2.62
N GLY A 81 -4.99 -11.22 1.41
CA GLY A 81 -5.61 -10.39 0.39
C GLY A 81 -5.55 -8.91 0.68
N LEU A 82 -4.42 -8.30 0.34
CA LEU A 82 -4.34 -6.85 0.30
C LEU A 82 -4.89 -6.34 -1.03
N PRO A 83 -5.95 -5.51 -1.03
CA PRO A 83 -6.20 -4.66 -2.17
C PRO A 83 -5.08 -3.60 -2.25
N PHE A 84 -4.39 -3.57 -3.39
CA PHE A 84 -3.53 -2.50 -3.89
C PHE A 84 -2.57 -1.82 -2.90
N ILE A 85 -1.38 -2.42 -2.69
CA ILE A 85 -0.30 -1.85 -1.88
C ILE A 85 0.15 -0.44 -2.33
N SER A 86 -0.09 -0.07 -3.60
CA SER A 86 0.32 1.22 -4.17
C SER A 86 -0.32 2.45 -3.55
N LYS A 87 -1.49 2.32 -2.92
CA LYS A 87 -2.20 3.47 -2.33
C LYS A 87 -1.87 3.72 -0.86
N TRP A 88 -1.12 2.82 -0.23
CA TRP A 88 -0.83 2.89 1.20
C TRP A 88 0.61 2.53 1.54
N LEU A 89 1.47 2.42 0.53
CA LEU A 89 2.90 2.19 0.68
C LEU A 89 3.64 3.46 0.30
N THR A 90 4.36 4.02 1.26
CA THR A 90 5.32 5.09 1.01
C THR A 90 6.72 4.57 1.30
N ILE A 91 7.65 4.85 0.40
CA ILE A 91 9.06 4.52 0.58
C ILE A 91 9.83 5.82 0.74
N GLN A 92 10.54 5.97 1.84
CA GLN A 92 11.33 7.15 2.15
C GLN A 92 12.81 6.80 2.26
N ASP A 93 13.65 7.60 1.63
CA ASP A 93 15.07 7.61 1.95
C ASP A 93 15.31 8.54 3.14
N LYS A 94 15.76 7.96 4.26
CA LYS A 94 16.09 8.73 5.46
C LYS A 94 17.40 9.49 5.33
N THR A 95 18.31 9.05 4.46
CA THR A 95 19.61 9.71 4.27
C THR A 95 19.41 11.09 3.62
N HIS A 96 18.55 11.18 2.62
CA HIS A 96 18.27 12.43 1.88
C HIS A 96 16.93 13.09 2.23
N ASN A 97 16.18 12.50 3.17
CA ASN A 97 14.86 12.96 3.61
C ASN A 97 13.89 13.20 2.42
N ASN A 98 13.88 12.30 1.45
CA ASN A 98 12.99 12.38 0.29
C ASN A 98 12.09 11.14 0.21
N THR A 99 10.98 11.28 -0.51
CA THR A 99 10.11 10.15 -0.85
C THR A 99 10.55 9.59 -2.18
N ILE A 100 10.70 8.27 -2.25
CA ILE A 100 11.07 7.57 -3.48
C ILE A 100 9.78 7.24 -4.22
N GLU A 101 9.66 7.76 -5.43
CA GLU A 101 8.56 7.41 -6.32
C GLU A 101 8.66 5.95 -6.72
N ILE A 102 7.57 5.22 -6.53
CA ILE A 102 7.48 3.82 -6.92
C ILE A 102 7.19 3.75 -8.41
N THR A 103 8.09 3.14 -9.18
CA THR A 103 7.94 3.04 -10.64
C THR A 103 6.86 2.04 -11.02
N GLU A 104 6.84 0.88 -10.34
CA GLU A 104 5.88 -0.18 -10.62
C GLU A 104 5.56 -0.98 -9.37
N ILE A 105 4.30 -1.42 -9.26
CA ILE A 105 3.87 -2.41 -8.28
C ILE A 105 3.15 -3.53 -9.00
N LYS A 106 3.71 -4.73 -8.89
CA LYS A 106 3.14 -5.95 -9.45
C LYS A 106 2.78 -6.93 -8.34
N LYS A 107 1.52 -7.39 -8.34
CA LYS A 107 1.10 -8.49 -7.47
C LYS A 107 1.50 -9.82 -8.13
N THR A 108 2.38 -10.57 -7.49
CA THR A 108 2.90 -11.86 -8.02
C THR A 108 2.18 -13.06 -7.45
N ASP A 109 1.67 -12.97 -6.23
CA ASP A 109 0.83 -13.99 -5.58
C ASP A 109 -0.20 -13.29 -4.69
N LYS A 110 -1.14 -14.05 -4.10
CA LYS A 110 -2.20 -13.59 -3.22
C LYS A 110 -1.73 -12.59 -2.16
N ASN A 111 -0.52 -12.79 -1.64
CA ASN A 111 0.08 -12.04 -0.55
C ASN A 111 1.48 -11.48 -0.87
N GLN A 112 1.93 -11.55 -2.12
CA GLN A 112 3.26 -11.09 -2.52
C GLN A 112 3.17 -9.97 -3.55
N TYR A 113 3.97 -8.93 -3.33
CA TYR A 113 4.13 -7.78 -4.22
C TYR A 113 5.60 -7.61 -4.58
N GLN A 114 5.86 -7.34 -5.85
CA GLN A 114 7.13 -6.82 -6.33
C GLN A 114 6.96 -5.32 -6.56
N VAL A 115 7.88 -4.55 -5.98
CA VAL A 115 7.92 -3.11 -6.08
C VAL A 115 9.21 -2.74 -6.78
N THR A 116 9.09 -2.12 -7.95
CA THR A 116 10.24 -1.62 -8.71
C THR A 116 10.54 -0.20 -8.26
N LEU A 117 11.77 0.02 -7.80
CA LEU A 117 12.28 1.33 -7.41
C LEU A 117 13.21 1.87 -8.50
N PRO A 118 13.23 3.20 -8.69
CA PRO A 118 14.19 3.83 -9.56
C PRO A 118 15.61 3.63 -9.02
N GLY A 119 16.59 3.68 -9.92
CA GLY A 119 17.99 3.68 -9.54
C GLY A 119 18.36 4.92 -8.73
N MET A 120 19.18 4.74 -7.70
CA MET A 120 19.68 5.85 -6.90
C MET A 120 20.85 6.53 -7.61
N ALA A 121 20.85 7.87 -7.60
CA ALA A 121 21.80 8.68 -8.34
C ALA A 121 23.16 8.86 -7.65
N HIS A 122 23.30 8.48 -6.37
CA HIS A 122 24.55 8.65 -5.63
C HIS A 122 24.98 7.34 -4.97
N GLU A 123 26.29 7.14 -4.89
CA GLU A 123 26.91 6.07 -4.10
C GLU A 123 26.73 6.32 -2.60
N GLY A 124 26.56 5.26 -1.81
CA GLY A 124 26.47 5.37 -0.35
C GLY A 124 25.52 4.38 0.28
N ARG A 125 25.31 4.54 1.60
CA ARG A 125 24.33 3.75 2.36
C ARG A 125 23.00 4.48 2.41
N TYR A 126 21.98 3.81 1.90
CA TYR A 126 20.61 4.29 1.87
C TYR A 126 19.81 3.56 2.93
N GLN A 127 19.11 4.32 3.76
CA GLN A 127 18.17 3.77 4.71
C GLN A 127 16.74 4.01 4.19
N LEU A 128 16.11 2.93 3.73
CA LEU A 128 14.77 2.97 3.18
C LEU A 128 13.75 2.61 4.27
N SER A 129 12.80 3.51 4.50
CA SER A 129 11.65 3.26 5.37
C SER A 129 10.44 2.90 4.52
N ILE A 130 9.89 1.72 4.76
CA ILE A 130 8.70 1.21 4.10
C ILE A 130 7.54 1.41 5.06
N ILE A 131 6.71 2.40 4.75
CA ILE A 131 5.66 2.87 5.64
C ILE A 131 4.31 2.44 5.04
N PRO A 132 3.65 1.43 5.65
CA PRO A 132 2.29 1.06 5.28
C PRO A 132 1.28 2.07 5.87
N PHE A 133 -0.02 1.87 5.62
CA PHE A 133 -1.08 2.76 6.16
C PHE A 133 -0.98 2.96 7.68
N ASP A 134 -0.71 1.88 8.41
CA ASP A 134 -0.49 1.92 9.84
C ASP A 134 1.02 1.96 10.13
N PRO A 135 1.56 3.09 10.61
CA PRO A 135 2.98 3.28 10.82
C PRO A 135 3.56 2.36 11.90
N ALA A 136 2.74 1.73 12.75
CA ALA A 136 3.20 0.74 13.72
C ALA A 136 3.90 -0.47 13.07
N TYR A 137 3.65 -0.72 11.78
CA TYR A 137 4.23 -1.82 11.02
C TYR A 137 5.34 -1.37 10.06
N THR A 138 5.89 -0.17 10.25
CA THR A 138 7.00 0.34 9.45
C THR A 138 8.18 -0.64 9.43
N LYS A 139 8.76 -0.85 8.25
CA LYS A 139 9.98 -1.64 8.07
C LYS A 139 11.12 -0.75 7.60
N ILE A 140 12.31 -1.05 8.09
CA ILE A 140 13.53 -0.33 7.71
C ILE A 140 14.43 -1.32 6.98
N CYS A 141 14.90 -0.91 5.82
CA CYS A 141 15.83 -1.63 4.97
C CYS A 141 17.09 -0.78 4.77
N GLN A 142 18.25 -1.43 4.68
CA GLN A 142 19.50 -0.78 4.36
C GLN A 142 20.03 -1.34 3.05
N ILE A 143 20.38 -0.46 2.13
CA ILE A 143 20.92 -0.81 0.82
C ILE A 143 22.21 -0.02 0.60
N GLN A 144 23.26 -0.70 0.17
CA GLN A 144 24.50 -0.07 -0.26
C GLN A 144 24.43 0.16 -1.78
N ILE A 145 24.49 1.41 -2.19
CA ILE A 145 24.66 1.78 -3.59
C ILE A 145 26.15 1.91 -3.86
N HIS A 146 26.63 1.36 -4.96
CA HIS A 146 28.03 1.41 -5.38
C HIS A 146 28.16 1.75 -6.87
N ILE A 147 29.30 2.30 -7.27
CA ILE A 147 29.62 2.49 -8.70
C ILE A 147 29.93 1.11 -9.30
N THR A 148 29.42 0.83 -10.50
CA THR A 148 29.84 -0.36 -11.25
C THR A 148 31.29 -0.13 -11.68
N PRO A 149 32.23 -1.03 -11.38
CA PRO A 149 33.57 -0.93 -11.96
C PRO A 149 33.43 -1.06 -13.49
N GLU A 150 33.97 -0.07 -14.22
CA GLU A 150 34.17 -0.18 -15.68
C GLU A 150 35.11 -1.33 -16.04
#